data_AF-A0A4R6ZJD4-F1
#
_entry.id   AF-A0A4R6ZJD4-F1
#
_cell.length_a   1.000
_cell.length_b   1.000
_cell.length_c   1.000
_cell.angle_alpha   90.00
_cell.angle_beta   90.00
_cell.angle_gamma   90.00
#
_symmetry.space_group_name_H-M   'P 1'
#
loop_
_entity.id
_entity.type
_entity.pdbx_description
1 polymer ?
#
loop_
_entity_poly.entity_id
_entity_poly.type
_entity_poly.pdbx_seq_one_letter_code
_entity_poly.pdbx_strand_id
1 'polypeptide(L)' 'MSLIQCAKLNGHEPYAYLKDVLERLPTQKASQVHELLPQNWQKPA' A
#
# COMPACT_ATOMS: atom_id res chain seq x y z
N MET A 1 3.67 15.22 -2.83
CA MET A 1 2.50 14.52 -2.23
C MET A 1 3.01 13.23 -1.59
N SER A 2 2.58 12.89 -0.37
CA SER A 2 3.10 11.70 0.33
C SER A 2 2.25 10.45 0.03
N LEU A 3 2.86 9.25 0.13
CA LEU A 3 2.14 7.96 0.01
C LEU A 3 0.95 7.86 0.96
N ILE A 4 1.09 8.38 2.18
CA ILE A 4 0.04 8.42 3.20
C ILE A 4 -1.13 9.31 2.75
N GLN A 5 -0.84 10.47 2.15
CA GLN A 5 -1.89 11.33 1.59
C GLN A 5 -2.58 10.65 0.41
N CYS A 6 -1.84 9.97 -0.47
CA CYS A 6 -2.42 9.19 -1.55
C CYS A 6 -3.32 8.06 -1.03
N ALA A 7 -2.93 7.35 0.04
CA ALA A 7 -3.75 6.31 0.68
C ALA A 7 -5.10 6.88 1.15
N LYS A 8 -5.08 8.04 1.85
CA LYS A 8 -6.30 8.73 2.27
C LYS A 8 -7.20 9.12 1.10
N LEU A 9 -6.62 9.63 0.01
CA LEU A 9 -7.36 10.02 -1.19
C LEU A 9 -7.99 8.82 -1.91
N ASN A 10 -7.40 7.63 -1.79
CA ASN A 10 -7.96 6.37 -2.32
C ASN A 10 -8.94 5.70 -1.34
N GLY A 11 -9.31 6.36 -0.23
CA GLY A 11 -10.26 5.83 0.74
C GLY A 11 -9.68 4.80 1.72
N HIS A 12 -8.35 4.63 1.73
CA HIS A 12 -7.69 3.66 2.60
C HIS A 12 -7.42 4.25 3.98
N GLU A 13 -7.54 3.39 4.99
CA GLU A 13 -7.06 3.73 6.33
C GLU A 13 -5.52 3.73 6.31
N PRO A 14 -4.85 4.86 6.63
CA PRO A 14 -3.40 5.01 6.49
C PRO A 14 -2.56 3.96 7.21
N TYR A 15 -2.95 3.60 8.43
CA TYR A 15 -2.17 2.68 9.25
C TYR A 15 -2.27 1.25 8.70
N ALA A 16 -3.46 0.80 8.32
CA ALA A 16 -3.69 -0.50 7.70
C ALA A 16 -2.92 -0.65 6.39
N TYR A 17 -2.96 0.38 5.53
CA TYR A 17 -2.18 0.42 4.29
C TYR A 17 -0.68 0.30 4.57
N LEU A 18 -0.15 1.16 5.45
CA LEU A 18 1.28 1.19 5.73
C LEU A 18 1.75 -0.12 6.37
N LYS A 19 0.95 -0.70 7.28
CA LYS A 19 1.24 -1.98 7.91
C LYS A 19 1.36 -3.10 6.86
N ASP A 20 0.36 -3.26 6.00
CA ASP A 20 0.38 -4.30 4.96
C ASP A 20 1.56 -4.12 3.99
N VAL A 21 1.82 -2.88 3.56
CA VAL A 21 2.96 -2.59 2.67
C VAL A 21 4.28 -2.97 3.32
N LEU A 22 4.50 -2.59 4.59
CA LEU A 22 5.74 -2.92 5.31
C LEU A 22 5.90 -4.42 5.56
N GLU A 23 4.81 -5.16 5.79
CA GLU A 23 4.83 -6.61 5.95
C GLU A 23 5.13 -7.34 4.62
N ARG A 24 4.63 -6.82 3.49
CA ARG A 24 4.81 -7.44 2.16
C ARG A 24 6.12 -7.05 1.48
N LEU A 25 6.64 -5.84 1.71
CA LEU A 25 7.80 -5.29 1.00
C LEU A 25 9.04 -6.21 0.98
N PRO A 26 9.42 -6.91 2.08
CA PRO A 26 10.59 -7.80 2.08
C PRO A 26 10.46 -9.01 1.15
N THR A 27 9.22 -9.42 0.85
CA THR A 27 8.92 -10.62 0.04
C THR A 27 8.38 -10.29 -1.35
N GLN A 28 7.99 -9.03 -1.59
CA GLN A 28 7.47 -8.55 -2.86
C GLN A 28 8.58 -8.50 -3.92
N LYS A 29 8.32 -9.06 -5.10
CA LYS A 29 9.23 -8.90 -6.24
C LYS A 29 9.29 -7.44 -6.66
N ALA A 30 10.48 -6.94 -6.98
CA ALA A 30 10.68 -5.54 -7.40
C ALA A 30 9.78 -5.12 -8.57
N SER A 31 9.58 -6.02 -9.55
CA SER A 31 8.68 -5.79 -10.69
C SER A 31 7.20 -5.64 -10.30
N GLN A 32 6.80 -6.12 -9.12
CA GLN A 32 5.43 -6.14 -8.63
C GLN A 32 5.18 -5.11 -7.51
N VAL A 33 6.15 -4.25 -7.18
CA VAL A 33 5.96 -3.21 -6.14
C VAL A 33 4.81 -2.25 -6.47
N HIS A 34 4.49 -2.09 -7.76
CA HIS A 34 3.35 -1.28 -8.20
C HIS A 34 1.99 -1.76 -7.67
N GLU A 35 1.86 -3.03 -7.29
CA GLU A 35 0.66 -3.61 -6.66
C GLU A 35 0.44 -3.07 -5.23
N LEU A 36 1.52 -2.61 -4.58
CA LEU A 36 1.47 -2.02 -3.23
C LEU A 36 1.13 -0.52 -3.25
N LEU A 37 0.96 0.09 -4.42
CA LEU A 37 0.63 1.52 -4.52
C LEU A 37 -0.83 1.76 -4.07
N PRO A 38 -1.14 2.93 -3.49
CA PRO A 38 -2.47 3.21 -2.93
C PRO A 38 -3.64 2.97 -3.88
N GLN A 39 -3.47 3.24 -5.18
CA GLN A 39 -4.50 3.04 -6.20
C GLN A 39 -4.75 1.57 -6.56
N ASN A 40 -3.79 0.67 -6.28
CA ASN A 40 -3.86 -0.76 -6.58
C ASN A 40 -4.01 -1.61 -5.32
N TRP A 41 -3.86 -1.00 -4.14
CA TRP A 41 -3.88 -1.71 -2.87
C TRP A 41 -5.28 -2.27 -2.59
N GLN A 42 -5.33 -3.57 -2.33
CA GLN A 42 -6.51 -4.27 -1.87
C GLN A 42 -6.29 -4.65 -0.43
N LYS A 43 -7.25 -4.28 0.43
CA LYS A 43 -7.21 -4.63 1.83
C LYS A 43 -7.21 -6.16 1.96
N PRO A 44 -6.17 -6.77 2.57
CA PRO A 44 -6.20 -8.21 2.84
C PRO A 44 -7.36 -8.53 3.78
N ALA A 45 -8.00 -9.68 3.56
CA ALA A 45 -9.12 -10.18 4.36
C ALA A 45 -8.70 -10.55 5.79
#